data_AF-A0A9L0T089-F1
#
_entry.id   AF-A0A9L0T089-F1
#
_cell.length_a   1.000
_cell.length_b   1.000
_cell.length_c   1.000
_cell.angle_alpha   90.00
_cell.angle_beta   90.00
_cell.angle_gamma   90.00
#
_symmetry.space_group_name_H-M   'P 1'
#
loop_
_entity.id
_entity.type
_entity.pdbx_description
1 polymer ?
#
loop_
_entity_poly.entity_id
_entity_poly.type
_entity_poly.pdbx_seq_one_letter_code
_entity_poly.pdbx_strand_id
1 'polypeptide(L)'
;TLDTTECSKKTKTDDQENASVDVPSPAQENGEKGEFHKLADAKIFLSDCLACDSCVTAEEGVQVSQQNAKDFFRVLNLNKKCNTSEHKVLAVSVCPQSLPYFAAKFSLSVTDASRRLCGFLKSLGVHYVFDTTIAADFSILESQREFVRRYHQHSEGEPALPMLTSACPGWVRYAERVLGHPVTPHLCTAKSPQQIMGSLVKDYFARRQNLSPDKIFHVVVAPCYDKKLEALRDDFPSALRSSRGADCVLTSG
;
A
#
# COMPACT_ATOMS: atom_id res chain seq x y z
N THR A 1 26.62 4.81 -28.55
CA THR A 1 26.50 6.03 -27.73
C THR A 1 25.26 5.87 -26.89
N LEU A 2 25.43 5.40 -25.65
CA LEU A 2 24.34 5.22 -24.70
C LEU A 2 24.04 6.59 -24.11
N ASP A 3 22.88 7.16 -24.46
CA ASP A 3 22.37 8.39 -23.84
C ASP A 3 22.09 8.10 -22.36
N THR A 4 23.01 8.52 -21.50
CA THR A 4 22.78 8.66 -20.07
C THR A 4 21.79 9.81 -19.88
N THR A 5 20.50 9.50 -19.78
CA THR A 5 19.49 10.47 -19.38
C THR A 5 19.79 10.85 -17.93
N GLU A 6 20.30 12.06 -17.71
CA GLU A 6 20.54 12.60 -16.38
C GLU A 6 19.23 12.65 -15.58
N CYS A 7 19.27 12.06 -14.38
CA CYS A 7 18.15 12.09 -13.44
C CYS A 7 18.11 13.46 -12.75
N SER A 8 17.34 14.38 -13.31
CA SER A 8 17.03 15.67 -12.66
C SER A 8 16.25 15.44 -11.37
N LYS A 9 16.74 15.95 -10.24
CA LYS A 9 15.96 16.01 -9.00
C LYS A 9 14.73 16.88 -9.23
N LYS A 10 13.55 16.43 -8.80
CA LYS A 10 12.34 17.24 -8.81
C LYS A 10 12.56 18.53 -8.01
N THR A 11 12.47 19.66 -8.71
CA THR A 11 12.21 20.95 -8.07
C THR A 11 10.74 20.96 -7.67
N LYS A 12 10.40 21.39 -6.45
CA LYS A 12 9.02 21.55 -6.00
C LYS A 12 8.25 22.43 -6.98
N THR A 13 7.36 21.85 -7.78
CA THR A 13 6.31 22.57 -8.50
C THR A 13 4.99 22.39 -7.76
N ASP A 14 4.35 23.51 -7.45
CA ASP A 14 3.01 23.56 -6.86
C ASP A 14 1.97 23.10 -7.90
N ASP A 15 1.45 21.88 -7.75
CA ASP A 15 0.30 21.42 -8.52
C ASP A 15 -0.99 21.72 -7.73
N GLN A 16 -1.59 22.87 -8.06
CA GLN A 16 -2.97 23.19 -7.69
C GLN A 16 -3.92 22.28 -8.47
N GLU A 17 -4.31 21.14 -7.90
CA GLU A 17 -5.64 20.57 -8.17
C GLU A 17 -6.01 19.51 -7.13
N ASN A 18 -6.77 19.93 -6.12
CA ASN A 18 -7.79 19.09 -5.49
C ASN A 18 -8.70 19.98 -4.63
N ALA A 19 -9.98 20.04 -5.02
CA ALA A 19 -11.02 20.79 -4.34
C ALA A 19 -11.09 20.40 -2.85
N SER A 20 -10.86 21.38 -1.99
CA SER A 20 -11.07 21.31 -0.55
C SER A 20 -12.56 21.16 -0.25
N VAL A 21 -12.92 20.10 0.45
CA VAL A 21 -14.19 20.05 1.18
C VAL A 21 -13.90 20.66 2.54
N ASP A 22 -14.42 21.87 2.78
CA ASP A 22 -14.32 22.58 4.05
C ASP A 22 -15.00 21.77 5.17
N VAL A 23 -14.21 21.36 6.16
CA VAL A 23 -14.70 20.88 7.44
C VAL A 23 -14.42 21.99 8.46
N PRO A 24 -15.40 22.44 9.26
CA PRO A 24 -15.20 23.54 10.20
C PRO A 24 -14.19 23.14 11.29
N SER A 25 -13.15 23.95 11.47
CA SER A 25 -12.16 23.83 12.54
C SER A 25 -12.79 24.04 13.92
N PRO A 26 -12.53 23.18 14.93
CA PRO A 26 -12.77 23.55 16.32
C PRO A 26 -11.67 24.50 16.82
N ALA A 27 -12.08 25.37 17.73
CA ALA A 27 -11.35 26.50 18.31
C ALA A 27 -9.89 26.23 18.70
N GLN A 28 -9.07 27.27 18.53
CA GLN A 28 -7.67 27.34 18.95
C GLN A 28 -7.53 27.23 20.48
N GLU A 29 -6.89 26.16 20.95
CA GLU A 29 -6.18 26.17 22.23
C GLU A 29 -4.67 26.21 21.98
N ASN A 30 -4.04 27.26 22.50
CA ASN A 30 -2.60 27.47 22.52
C ASN A 30 -1.94 26.45 23.45
N GLY A 31 -1.54 25.31 22.90
CA GLY A 31 -0.49 24.46 23.44
C GLY A 31 0.57 24.27 22.37
N GLU A 32 1.85 24.28 22.73
CA GLU A 32 2.94 23.91 21.83
C GLU A 32 2.66 22.53 21.24
N LYS A 33 2.06 22.49 20.04
CA LYS A 33 1.84 21.23 19.33
C LYS A 33 3.20 20.62 19.08
N GLY A 34 3.48 19.52 19.78
CA GLY A 34 4.72 18.77 19.64
C GLY A 34 5.02 18.47 18.17
N GLU A 35 6.30 18.38 17.82
CA GLU A 35 6.79 18.19 16.44
C GLU A 35 6.05 17.07 15.68
N PHE A 36 5.65 16.00 16.38
CA PHE A 36 4.84 14.91 15.86
C PHE A 36 3.44 15.32 15.35
N HIS A 37 2.76 16.26 16.01
CA HIS A 37 1.47 16.77 15.53
C HIS A 37 1.63 17.56 14.24
N LYS A 38 2.68 18.38 14.14
CA LYS A 38 2.99 19.14 12.92
C LYS A 38 3.28 18.20 11.74
N LEU A 39 3.99 17.10 11.99
CA LEU A 39 4.29 16.07 10.98
C LEU A 39 3.05 15.27 10.57
N ALA A 40 2.11 15.01 11.49
CA ALA A 40 0.86 14.31 11.18
C ALA A 40 -0.11 15.16 10.31
N ASP A 41 0.04 16.48 10.33
CA ASP A 41 -0.73 17.40 9.48
C ASP A 41 -0.08 17.61 8.10
N ALA A 42 1.14 17.11 7.88
CA ALA A 42 1.81 17.20 6.59
C ALA A 42 1.11 16.32 5.55
N LYS A 43 0.78 16.92 4.40
CA LYS A 43 0.29 16.17 3.23
C LYS A 43 1.47 15.50 2.54
N ILE A 44 1.36 14.19 2.36
CA ILE A 44 2.29 13.41 1.55
C ILE A 44 1.70 13.33 0.14
N PHE A 45 2.52 13.54 -0.87
CA PHE A 45 2.13 13.46 -2.27
C PHE A 45 2.89 12.33 -2.98
N LEU A 46 2.40 11.93 -4.16
CA LEU A 46 3.11 10.98 -5.00
C LEU A 46 4.50 11.51 -5.43
N SER A 47 4.66 12.83 -5.54
CA SER A 47 5.95 13.49 -5.81
C SER A 47 6.98 13.33 -4.68
N ASP A 48 6.54 13.05 -3.45
CA ASP A 48 7.42 12.77 -2.31
C ASP A 48 7.95 11.32 -2.30
N CYS A 49 7.41 10.46 -3.16
CA CYS A 49 7.90 9.09 -3.32
C CYS A 49 9.18 9.05 -4.17
N LEU A 50 9.91 7.93 -4.13
CA LEU A 50 11.09 7.70 -4.99
C LEU A 50 10.75 7.65 -6.50
N ALA A 51 9.51 7.93 -6.87
CA ALA A 51 9.04 8.11 -8.23
C ALA A 51 9.70 9.35 -8.89
N CYS A 52 10.79 9.10 -9.61
CA CYS A 52 11.33 10.02 -10.61
C CYS A 52 10.28 10.34 -11.69
N ASP A 53 10.44 11.43 -12.46
CA ASP A 53 9.49 11.81 -13.53
C ASP A 53 9.36 10.72 -14.62
N SER A 54 10.41 9.93 -14.83
CA SER A 54 10.41 8.78 -15.75
C SER A 54 9.89 7.49 -15.09
N CYS A 55 9.65 7.51 -13.78
CA CYS A 55 9.30 6.33 -13.00
C CYS A 55 7.80 6.08 -12.97
N VAL A 56 6.90 7.01 -13.32
CA VAL A 56 5.43 6.82 -13.31
C VAL A 56 4.86 7.25 -14.66
N THR A 57 4.12 6.39 -15.36
CA THR A 57 3.45 6.79 -16.60
C THR A 57 2.21 7.62 -16.30
N ALA A 58 1.74 8.41 -17.28
CA ALA A 58 0.51 9.20 -17.15
C ALA A 58 -0.70 8.31 -16.79
N GLU A 59 -0.79 7.12 -17.41
CA GLU A 59 -1.84 6.13 -17.13
C GLU A 59 -1.79 5.61 -15.68
N GLU A 60 -0.60 5.24 -15.20
CA GLU A 60 -0.40 4.83 -13.82
C GLU A 60 -0.75 5.95 -12.84
N GLY A 61 -0.43 7.21 -13.18
CA GLY A 61 -0.82 8.40 -12.41
C GLY A 61 -2.34 8.53 -12.26
N VAL A 62 -3.09 8.34 -13.35
CA VAL A 62 -4.57 8.34 -13.32
C VAL A 62 -5.11 7.18 -12.49
N GLN A 63 -4.56 5.98 -12.63
CA GLN A 63 -5.02 4.82 -11.86
C GLN A 63 -4.71 4.96 -10.36
N VAL A 64 -3.58 5.58 -10.00
CA VAL A 64 -3.24 5.90 -8.61
C VAL A 64 -4.20 6.94 -8.03
N SER A 65 -4.58 7.96 -8.82
CA SER A 65 -5.52 8.99 -8.36
C SER A 65 -6.94 8.44 -8.16
N GLN A 66 -7.34 7.43 -8.95
CA GLN A 66 -8.60 6.71 -8.78
C GLN A 66 -8.66 5.85 -7.50
N GLN A 67 -7.52 5.37 -7.00
CA GLN A 67 -7.43 4.68 -5.71
C GLN A 67 -7.59 5.68 -4.55
N ASN A 68 -8.83 6.04 -4.25
CA ASN A 68 -9.19 7.03 -3.27
C ASN A 68 -10.46 6.64 -2.49
N ALA A 69 -10.82 7.45 -1.49
CA ALA A 69 -11.96 7.17 -0.62
C ALA A 69 -13.31 7.12 -1.36
N LYS A 70 -13.46 7.77 -2.53
CA LYS A 70 -14.73 7.75 -3.29
C LYS A 70 -15.08 6.34 -3.75
N ASP A 71 -14.09 5.55 -4.18
CA ASP A 71 -14.31 4.16 -4.58
C ASP A 71 -14.71 3.27 -3.40
N PHE A 72 -14.11 3.49 -2.24
CA PHE A 72 -14.52 2.83 -1.00
C PHE A 72 -15.96 3.19 -0.60
N PHE A 73 -16.30 4.48 -0.60
CA PHE A 73 -17.66 4.93 -0.29
C PHE A 73 -18.70 4.49 -1.33
N ARG A 74 -18.31 4.35 -2.61
CA ARG A 74 -19.17 3.79 -3.65
C ARG A 74 -19.63 2.39 -3.28
N VAL A 75 -18.71 1.51 -2.85
CA VAL A 75 -19.04 0.14 -2.45
C VAL A 75 -19.83 0.11 -1.14
N LEU A 76 -19.50 0.95 -0.17
CA LEU A 76 -20.32 1.08 1.05
C LEU A 76 -21.77 1.49 0.73
N ASN A 77 -21.96 2.46 -0.16
CA ASN A 77 -23.28 2.92 -0.57
C ASN A 77 -24.02 1.88 -1.42
N LEU A 78 -23.32 1.10 -2.23
CA LEU A 78 -23.87 -0.04 -2.96
C LEU A 78 -24.50 -1.04 -1.98
N ASN A 79 -23.77 -1.39 -0.92
CA ASN A 79 -24.25 -2.33 0.09
C ASN A 79 -25.43 -1.83 0.93
N LYS A 80 -25.71 -0.52 0.93
CA LYS A 80 -26.91 0.04 1.59
C LYS A 80 -28.18 -0.11 0.74
N LYS A 81 -28.05 -0.40 -0.56
CA LYS A 81 -29.20 -0.58 -1.46
C LYS A 81 -29.83 -1.97 -1.25
N CYS A 82 -31.12 -2.09 -1.55
CA CYS A 82 -31.87 -3.34 -1.38
C CYS A 82 -31.42 -4.48 -2.32
N ASN A 83 -30.69 -4.20 -3.41
CA ASN A 83 -30.21 -5.23 -4.32
C ASN A 83 -29.00 -5.97 -3.74
N THR A 84 -29.26 -7.06 -3.02
CA THR A 84 -28.23 -7.87 -2.35
C THR A 84 -27.33 -8.64 -3.31
N SER A 85 -27.73 -8.84 -4.57
CA SER A 85 -26.92 -9.57 -5.56
C SER A 85 -25.61 -8.85 -5.93
N GLU A 86 -25.62 -7.52 -5.81
CA GLU A 86 -24.48 -6.63 -6.08
C GLU A 86 -23.60 -6.39 -4.85
N HIS A 87 -24.04 -6.83 -3.66
CA HIS A 87 -23.29 -6.59 -2.43
C HIS A 87 -21.91 -7.25 -2.47
N LYS A 88 -20.94 -6.55 -1.88
CA LYS A 88 -19.56 -7.02 -1.73
C LYS A 88 -19.20 -7.15 -0.26
N VAL A 89 -18.43 -8.16 0.09
CA VAL A 89 -17.82 -8.26 1.42
C VAL A 89 -16.66 -7.27 1.49
N LEU A 90 -16.81 -6.22 2.30
CA LEU A 90 -15.73 -5.26 2.54
C LEU A 90 -14.73 -5.80 3.57
N ALA A 91 -13.49 -5.96 3.12
CA ALA A 91 -12.35 -6.28 3.97
C ALA A 91 -11.33 -5.14 3.92
N VAL A 92 -10.87 -4.68 5.08
CA VAL A 92 -9.83 -3.65 5.19
C VAL A 92 -8.61 -4.25 5.89
N SER A 93 -7.44 -4.18 5.27
CA SER A 93 -6.18 -4.57 5.89
C SER A 93 -5.39 -3.31 6.25
N VAL A 94 -5.08 -3.14 7.53
CA VAL A 94 -4.35 -1.97 8.05
C VAL A 94 -2.89 -2.32 8.21
N CYS A 95 -2.02 -1.53 7.59
CA CYS A 95 -0.58 -1.61 7.81
C CYS A 95 -0.23 -1.09 9.20
N PRO A 96 0.54 -1.82 10.03
CA PRO A 96 0.99 -1.34 11.34
C PRO A 96 1.70 0.02 11.27
N GLN A 97 2.42 0.28 10.18
CA GLN A 97 3.14 1.53 9.93
C GLN A 97 2.20 2.74 9.75
N SER A 98 0.90 2.52 9.50
CA SER A 98 -0.11 3.57 9.46
C SER A 98 -0.59 4.01 10.85
N LEU A 99 -0.44 3.16 11.86
CA LEU A 99 -0.97 3.43 13.20
C LEU A 99 -0.30 4.61 13.90
N PRO A 100 1.03 4.83 13.82
CA PRO A 100 1.66 6.02 14.39
C PRO A 100 1.10 7.34 13.88
N TYR A 101 0.70 7.41 12.60
CA TYR A 101 0.04 8.59 12.03
C TYR A 101 -1.27 8.90 12.77
N PHE A 102 -2.15 7.90 12.91
CA PHE A 102 -3.42 8.07 13.60
C PHE A 102 -3.23 8.36 15.09
N ALA A 103 -2.24 7.72 15.72
CA ALA A 103 -1.88 7.95 17.11
C ALA A 103 -1.47 9.41 17.34
N ALA A 104 -0.56 9.93 16.50
CA ALA A 104 -0.14 11.32 16.56
C ALA A 104 -1.29 12.28 16.25
N LYS A 105 -2.06 12.04 15.19
CA LYS A 105 -3.14 12.94 14.77
C LYS A 105 -4.24 13.10 15.81
N PHE A 106 -4.57 12.03 16.53
CA PHE A 106 -5.69 12.01 17.48
C PHE A 106 -5.24 12.03 18.96
N SER A 107 -3.95 12.25 19.23
CA SER A 107 -3.37 12.24 20.58
C SER A 107 -3.67 10.95 21.35
N LEU A 108 -3.47 9.81 20.68
CA LEU A 108 -3.74 8.47 21.22
C LEU A 108 -2.45 7.65 21.36
N SER A 109 -2.50 6.59 22.17
CA SER A 109 -1.51 5.52 22.06
C SER A 109 -1.67 4.77 20.72
N VAL A 110 -0.60 4.14 20.21
CA VAL A 110 -0.67 3.32 18.98
C VAL A 110 -1.71 2.20 19.12
N THR A 111 -1.81 1.60 20.31
CA THR A 111 -2.79 0.55 20.59
C THR A 111 -4.22 1.10 20.54
N ASP A 112 -4.48 2.27 21.11
CA ASP A 112 -5.81 2.89 21.06
C ASP A 112 -6.16 3.40 19.66
N ALA A 113 -5.17 3.90 18.91
CA ALA A 113 -5.35 4.26 17.50
C ALA A 113 -5.80 3.05 16.69
N SER A 114 -5.16 1.88 16.88
CA SER A 114 -5.57 0.62 16.24
C SER A 114 -7.02 0.23 16.59
N ARG A 115 -7.37 0.23 17.89
CA ARG A 115 -8.72 -0.12 18.35
C ARG A 115 -9.78 0.83 17.80
N ARG A 116 -9.52 2.15 17.86
CA ARG A 116 -10.46 3.18 17.38
C ARG A 116 -10.59 3.17 15.87
N LEU A 117 -9.51 2.97 15.13
CA LEU A 117 -9.55 2.82 13.68
C LEU A 117 -10.37 1.59 13.27
N CYS A 118 -10.16 0.45 13.94
CA CYS A 118 -10.95 -0.75 13.73
C CYS A 118 -12.44 -0.50 14.01
N GLY A 119 -12.78 0.10 15.16
CA GLY A 119 -14.16 0.44 15.51
C GLY A 119 -14.81 1.41 14.53
N PHE A 120 -14.07 2.44 14.09
CA PHE A 120 -14.51 3.39 13.08
C PHE A 120 -14.84 2.68 11.76
N LEU A 121 -13.91 1.87 11.22
CA LEU A 121 -14.14 1.12 9.98
C LEU A 121 -15.36 0.20 10.08
N LYS A 122 -15.51 -0.52 11.21
CA LYS A 122 -16.70 -1.36 11.46
C LYS A 122 -17.99 -0.53 11.48
N SER A 123 -17.98 0.64 12.11
CA SER A 123 -19.15 1.53 12.15
C SER A 123 -19.57 2.07 10.77
N LEU A 124 -18.63 2.16 9.82
CA LEU A 124 -18.92 2.52 8.42
C LEU A 124 -19.59 1.39 7.63
N GLY A 125 -19.56 0.15 8.12
CA GLY A 125 -20.08 -1.04 7.42
C GLY A 125 -19.00 -1.97 6.85
N VAL A 126 -17.74 -1.84 7.29
CA VAL A 126 -16.68 -2.81 6.94
C VAL A 126 -16.94 -4.13 7.65
N HIS A 127 -16.87 -5.25 6.93
CA HIS A 127 -17.18 -6.56 7.47
C HIS A 127 -15.97 -7.16 8.20
N TYR A 128 -14.77 -6.99 7.66
CA TYR A 128 -13.53 -7.53 8.23
C TYR A 128 -12.45 -6.47 8.28
N VAL A 129 -11.75 -6.36 9.41
CA VAL A 129 -10.57 -5.51 9.58
C VAL A 129 -9.43 -6.42 9.98
N PHE A 130 -8.37 -6.43 9.17
CA PHE A 130 -7.19 -7.27 9.36
C PHE A 130 -5.96 -6.43 9.64
N ASP A 131 -5.00 -7.04 10.33
CA ASP A 131 -3.66 -6.50 10.54
C ASP A 131 -2.70 -7.16 9.54
N THR A 132 -1.88 -6.38 8.83
CA THR A 132 -0.95 -6.93 7.83
C THR A 132 0.32 -7.55 8.45
N THR A 133 0.48 -7.56 9.77
CA THR A 133 1.67 -8.11 10.45
C THR A 133 1.91 -9.56 10.06
N ILE A 134 0.87 -10.39 9.98
CA ILE A 134 1.00 -11.79 9.55
C ILE A 134 1.57 -11.91 8.13
N ALA A 135 1.21 -10.99 7.23
CA ALA A 135 1.75 -10.95 5.88
C ALA A 135 3.20 -10.44 5.85
N ALA A 136 3.56 -9.55 6.78
CA ALA A 136 4.94 -9.12 6.98
C ALA A 136 5.81 -10.28 7.48
N ASP A 137 5.33 -11.08 8.42
CA ASP A 137 6.03 -12.26 8.92
C ASP A 137 6.31 -13.26 7.80
N PHE A 138 5.31 -13.57 6.96
CA PHE A 138 5.52 -14.42 5.78
C PHE A 138 6.56 -13.84 4.81
N SER A 139 6.53 -12.52 4.56
CA SER A 139 7.51 -11.86 3.69
C SER A 139 8.94 -12.03 4.25
N ILE A 140 9.10 -11.88 5.57
CA ILE A 140 10.39 -12.07 6.27
C ILE A 140 10.86 -13.52 6.16
N LEU A 141 9.98 -14.49 6.42
CA LEU A 141 10.34 -15.91 6.35
C LEU A 141 10.79 -16.32 4.94
N GLU A 142 10.08 -15.89 3.90
CA GLU A 142 10.47 -16.18 2.52
C GLU A 142 11.76 -15.45 2.12
N SER A 143 11.94 -14.20 2.56
CA SER A 143 13.19 -13.44 2.35
C SER A 143 14.38 -14.13 3.03
N GLN A 144 14.21 -14.60 4.27
CA GLN A 144 15.22 -15.34 5.00
C GLN A 144 15.59 -16.64 4.28
N ARG A 145 14.58 -17.39 3.83
CA ARG A 145 14.78 -18.67 3.14
C ARG A 145 15.55 -18.48 1.85
N GLU A 146 15.24 -17.43 1.10
CA GLU A 146 15.98 -17.06 -0.09
C GLU A 146 17.41 -16.63 0.22
N PHE A 147 17.61 -15.79 1.24
CA PHE A 147 18.94 -15.35 1.66
C PHE A 147 19.84 -16.55 2.02
N VAL A 148 19.34 -17.45 2.87
CA VAL A 148 20.07 -18.66 3.29
C VAL A 148 20.44 -19.52 2.08
N ARG A 149 19.52 -19.70 1.13
CA ARG A 149 19.79 -20.41 -0.13
C ARG A 149 20.90 -19.74 -0.94
N ARG A 150 20.80 -18.42 -1.20
CA ARG A 150 21.80 -17.65 -1.97
C ARG A 150 23.17 -17.66 -1.26
N TYR A 151 23.17 -17.60 0.07
CA TYR A 151 24.39 -17.66 0.88
C TYR A 151 25.07 -19.02 0.75
N HIS A 152 24.36 -20.14 0.91
CA HIS A 152 24.99 -21.46 0.77
C HIS A 152 25.52 -21.75 -0.65
N GLN A 153 24.89 -21.17 -1.68
CA GLN A 153 25.28 -21.38 -3.08
C GLN A 153 26.42 -20.44 -3.54
N HIS A 154 26.89 -19.51 -2.71
CA HIS A 154 27.84 -18.47 -3.13
C HIS A 154 29.20 -18.95 -3.60
N SER A 155 29.62 -20.15 -3.18
CA SER A 155 30.88 -20.75 -3.58
C SER A 155 30.80 -21.52 -4.90
N GLU A 156 29.60 -21.79 -5.43
CA GLU A 156 29.38 -22.67 -6.58
C GLU A 156 29.14 -21.91 -7.92
N GLY A 157 29.29 -20.58 -7.93
CA GLY A 157 29.01 -19.69 -9.07
C GLY A 157 27.85 -18.72 -8.79
N GLU A 158 27.76 -17.61 -9.54
CA GLU A 158 27.00 -16.37 -9.23
C GLU A 158 25.62 -16.56 -8.55
N PRO A 159 25.49 -16.55 -7.21
CA PRO A 159 24.28 -15.99 -6.62
C PRO A 159 24.48 -14.48 -6.60
N ALA A 160 23.46 -13.74 -7.03
CA ALA A 160 23.47 -12.29 -6.91
C ALA A 160 23.43 -11.89 -5.42
N LEU A 161 24.63 -11.84 -4.81
CA LEU A 161 24.96 -11.28 -3.51
C LEU A 161 25.70 -9.95 -3.73
N PRO A 162 25.40 -8.89 -2.98
CA PRO A 162 24.47 -8.84 -1.84
C PRO A 162 23.01 -9.05 -2.26
N MET A 163 22.19 -9.65 -1.38
CA MET A 163 20.75 -9.73 -1.60
C MET A 163 20.08 -8.44 -1.08
N LEU A 164 19.32 -7.78 -1.94
CA LEU A 164 18.63 -6.51 -1.68
C LEU A 164 17.16 -6.79 -1.40
N THR A 165 16.57 -6.05 -0.45
CA THR A 165 15.16 -6.23 -0.10
C THR A 165 14.22 -5.80 -1.24
N SER A 166 13.00 -6.31 -1.26
CA SER A 166 11.99 -6.03 -2.29
C SER A 166 10.63 -5.60 -1.75
N ALA A 167 10.47 -5.48 -0.41
CA ALA A 167 9.19 -5.15 0.21
C ALA A 167 8.71 -3.70 -0.04
N CYS A 168 9.64 -2.79 -0.40
CA CYS A 168 9.36 -1.40 -0.72
C CYS A 168 9.14 -1.22 -2.24
N PRO A 169 7.92 -0.88 -2.69
CA PRO A 169 7.64 -0.80 -4.13
C PRO A 169 8.38 0.34 -4.83
N GLY A 170 8.57 1.48 -4.16
CA GLY A 170 9.35 2.60 -4.70
C GLY A 170 10.81 2.20 -4.98
N TRP A 171 11.41 1.44 -4.07
CA TRP A 171 12.76 0.89 -4.26
C TRP A 171 12.83 -0.11 -5.41
N VAL A 172 11.93 -1.09 -5.45
CA VAL A 172 11.89 -2.10 -6.53
C VAL A 172 11.77 -1.41 -7.89
N ARG A 173 10.91 -0.40 -7.97
CA ARG A 173 10.66 0.34 -9.21
C ARG A 173 11.85 1.20 -9.62
N TYR A 174 12.52 1.84 -8.66
CA TYR A 174 13.77 2.55 -8.90
C TYR A 174 14.86 1.59 -9.39
N ALA A 175 15.02 0.43 -8.75
CA ALA A 175 15.96 -0.60 -9.16
C ALA A 175 15.66 -1.12 -10.58
N GLU A 176 14.40 -1.36 -10.94
CA GLU A 176 14.00 -1.84 -12.27
C GLU A 176 14.17 -0.79 -13.37
N ARG A 177 13.73 0.46 -13.14
CA ARG A 177 13.64 1.50 -14.18
C ARG A 177 14.88 2.37 -14.31
N VAL A 178 15.63 2.56 -13.21
CA VAL A 178 16.79 3.47 -13.17
C VAL A 178 18.09 2.68 -13.13
N LEU A 179 18.19 1.67 -12.25
CA LEU A 179 19.45 0.94 -12.06
C LEU A 179 19.60 -0.23 -13.04
N GLY A 180 18.50 -0.89 -13.41
CA GLY A 180 18.47 -1.95 -14.41
C GLY A 180 19.21 -3.24 -14.03
N HIS A 181 19.70 -3.95 -15.04
CA HIS A 181 20.30 -5.29 -14.93
C HIS A 181 21.44 -5.41 -13.89
N PRO A 182 22.29 -4.40 -13.63
CA PRO A 182 23.28 -4.48 -12.56
C PRO A 182 22.71 -4.70 -11.15
N VAL A 183 21.43 -4.35 -10.92
CA VAL A 183 20.81 -4.40 -9.58
C VAL A 183 19.62 -5.35 -9.50
N THR A 184 18.84 -5.52 -10.58
CA THR A 184 17.63 -6.35 -10.53
C THR A 184 17.86 -7.81 -10.14
N PRO A 185 18.96 -8.51 -10.51
CA PRO A 185 19.23 -9.88 -10.05
C PRO A 185 19.45 -9.97 -8.52
N HIS A 186 19.90 -8.87 -7.91
CA HIS A 186 20.15 -8.80 -6.48
C HIS A 186 18.88 -8.63 -5.65
N LEU A 187 17.75 -8.24 -6.26
CA LEU A 187 16.48 -8.10 -5.54
C LEU A 187 15.98 -9.47 -5.03
N CYS A 188 15.46 -9.46 -3.81
CA CYS A 188 14.75 -10.57 -3.21
C CYS A 188 13.47 -10.85 -4.00
N THR A 189 13.21 -12.14 -4.25
CA THR A 189 12.02 -12.64 -4.97
C THR A 189 10.80 -12.81 -4.06
N ALA A 190 10.96 -12.71 -2.74
CA ALA A 190 9.85 -12.75 -1.80
C ALA A 190 8.86 -11.61 -2.10
N LYS A 191 7.57 -11.97 -2.08
CA LYS A 191 6.47 -11.00 -2.23
C LYS A 191 6.47 -10.01 -1.07
N SER A 192 6.04 -8.77 -1.34
CA SER A 192 5.84 -7.79 -0.29
C SER A 192 4.68 -8.17 0.63
N PRO A 193 4.62 -7.60 1.86
CA PRO A 193 3.49 -7.82 2.76
C PRO A 193 2.13 -7.49 2.14
N GLN A 194 2.05 -6.50 1.24
CA GLN A 194 0.79 -6.15 0.57
C GLN A 194 0.35 -7.23 -0.42
N GLN A 195 1.28 -7.73 -1.24
CA GLN A 195 1.01 -8.81 -2.21
C GLN A 195 0.63 -10.12 -1.49
N ILE A 196 1.32 -10.44 -0.39
CA ILE A 196 1.00 -11.59 0.45
C ILE A 196 -0.39 -11.41 1.07
N MET A 197 -0.69 -10.23 1.63
CA MET A 197 -2.00 -9.98 2.22
C MET A 197 -3.13 -10.07 1.19
N GLY A 198 -2.91 -9.59 -0.04
CA GLY A 198 -3.84 -9.78 -1.14
C GLY A 198 -4.12 -11.27 -1.39
N SER A 199 -3.10 -12.11 -1.37
CA SER A 199 -3.26 -13.57 -1.50
C SER A 199 -3.99 -14.18 -0.29
N LEU A 200 -3.69 -13.74 0.93
CA LEU A 200 -4.36 -14.22 2.14
C LEU A 200 -5.86 -13.87 2.13
N VAL A 201 -6.23 -12.67 1.69
CA VAL A 201 -7.62 -12.20 1.67
C VAL A 201 -8.40 -12.75 0.48
N LYS A 202 -7.85 -12.62 -0.74
CA LYS A 202 -8.55 -12.96 -1.98
C LYS A 202 -8.51 -14.45 -2.32
N ASP A 203 -7.57 -15.22 -1.77
CA ASP A 203 -7.50 -16.67 -1.99
C ASP A 203 -7.83 -17.47 -0.73
N TYR A 204 -6.98 -17.41 0.30
CA TYR A 204 -7.15 -18.26 1.49
C TYR A 204 -8.44 -17.94 2.27
N PHE A 205 -8.68 -16.67 2.60
CA PHE A 205 -9.86 -16.23 3.33
C PHE A 205 -11.12 -16.39 2.48
N ALA A 206 -11.09 -16.00 1.21
CA ALA A 206 -12.21 -16.19 0.28
C ALA A 206 -12.69 -17.66 0.23
N ARG A 207 -11.76 -18.61 0.04
CA ARG A 207 -12.09 -20.05 0.07
C ARG A 207 -12.67 -20.48 1.41
N ARG A 208 -12.11 -20.00 2.53
CA ARG A 208 -12.65 -20.32 3.87
C ARG A 208 -14.06 -19.78 4.12
N GLN A 209 -14.43 -18.68 3.46
CA GLN A 209 -15.78 -18.11 3.53
C GLN A 209 -16.72 -18.65 2.44
N ASN A 210 -16.28 -19.59 1.60
CA ASN A 210 -17.00 -20.03 0.40
C ASN A 210 -17.42 -18.87 -0.52
N LEU A 211 -16.56 -17.86 -0.63
CA LEU A 211 -16.74 -16.70 -1.50
C LEU A 211 -15.78 -16.77 -2.69
N SER A 212 -16.24 -16.29 -3.84
CA SER A 212 -15.32 -16.01 -4.95
C SER A 212 -14.51 -14.73 -4.67
N PRO A 213 -13.27 -14.62 -5.17
CA PRO A 213 -12.41 -13.46 -4.92
C PRO A 213 -13.04 -12.12 -5.33
N ASP A 214 -13.86 -12.12 -6.39
CA ASP A 214 -14.55 -10.93 -6.90
C ASP A 214 -15.67 -10.44 -5.95
N LYS A 215 -16.20 -11.29 -5.06
CA LYS A 215 -17.21 -10.90 -4.07
C LYS A 215 -16.61 -10.15 -2.88
N ILE A 216 -15.29 -10.15 -2.72
CA ILE A 216 -14.59 -9.40 -1.69
C ILE A 216 -14.07 -8.11 -2.30
N PHE A 217 -14.39 -6.97 -1.68
CA PHE A 217 -13.74 -5.69 -1.96
C PHE A 217 -12.68 -5.44 -0.87
N HIS A 218 -11.42 -5.65 -1.22
CA HIS A 218 -10.29 -5.57 -0.32
C HIS A 218 -9.59 -4.21 -0.43
N VAL A 219 -9.59 -3.48 0.67
CA VAL A 219 -8.91 -2.20 0.82
C VAL A 219 -7.66 -2.36 1.69
N VAL A 220 -6.55 -1.76 1.30
CA VAL A 220 -5.35 -1.67 2.14
C VAL A 220 -5.19 -0.24 2.63
N VAL A 221 -5.05 -0.04 3.93
CA VAL A 221 -4.67 1.25 4.53
C VAL A 221 -3.16 1.22 4.77
N ALA A 222 -2.41 2.05 4.04
CA ALA A 222 -0.95 2.06 4.05
C ALA A 222 -0.41 3.49 4.21
N PRO A 223 0.83 3.69 4.69
CA PRO A 223 1.41 5.02 4.83
C PRO A 223 2.14 5.52 3.56
N CYS A 224 1.96 4.87 2.41
CA CYS A 224 2.81 5.08 1.23
C CYS A 224 2.00 5.12 -0.07
N TYR A 225 2.28 6.07 -0.96
CA TYR A 225 1.67 6.13 -2.29
C TYR A 225 2.19 5.04 -3.23
N ASP A 226 3.45 4.61 -3.11
CA ASP A 226 3.99 3.52 -3.94
C ASP A 226 3.25 2.19 -3.73
N LYS A 227 2.54 2.03 -2.60
CA LYS A 227 1.65 0.90 -2.37
C LYS A 227 0.42 0.92 -3.29
N LYS A 228 -0.06 2.10 -3.71
CA LYS A 228 -1.09 2.22 -4.76
C LYS A 228 -0.55 1.71 -6.10
N LEU A 229 0.69 2.05 -6.45
CA LEU A 229 1.34 1.56 -7.67
C LEU A 229 1.53 0.04 -7.63
N GLU A 230 1.95 -0.50 -6.49
CA GLU A 230 2.08 -1.95 -6.29
C GLU A 230 0.76 -2.68 -6.50
N ALA A 231 -0.37 -2.13 -6.03
CA ALA A 231 -1.69 -2.74 -6.20
C ALA A 231 -2.16 -2.79 -7.66
N LEU A 232 -1.52 -2.04 -8.56
CA LEU A 232 -1.78 -2.08 -10.00
C LEU A 232 -0.99 -3.19 -10.72
N ARG A 233 0.00 -3.83 -10.07
CA ARG A 233 0.77 -4.91 -10.68
C ARG A 233 -0.07 -6.20 -10.77
N ASP A 234 -0.03 -6.84 -11.94
CA ASP A 234 -0.69 -8.12 -12.18
C ASP A 234 0.16 -9.28 -11.62
N ASP A 235 0.13 -9.47 -10.31
CA ASP A 235 0.99 -10.46 -9.61
C ASP A 235 0.32 -11.83 -9.38
N PHE A 236 -0.87 -12.06 -9.94
CA PHE A 236 -1.62 -13.31 -9.76
C PHE A 236 -1.33 -14.34 -10.86
N PRO A 237 -1.06 -15.61 -10.50
CA PRO A 237 -1.07 -16.72 -11.46
C PRO A 237 -2.40 -16.76 -12.22
N SER A 238 -2.34 -17.25 -13.46
CA SER A 238 -3.43 -17.25 -14.45
C SER A 238 -4.85 -17.58 -13.93
N ALA A 239 -4.97 -18.44 -12.90
CA ALA A 239 -6.24 -18.86 -12.31
C ALA A 239 -6.98 -17.81 -11.46
N LEU A 240 -6.30 -16.75 -10.99
CA LEU A 240 -6.87 -15.64 -10.19
C LEU A 240 -6.87 -14.30 -10.94
N ARG A 241 -6.54 -14.30 -12.25
CA ARG A 241 -6.36 -13.10 -13.09
C ARG A 241 -7.53 -12.13 -13.15
N SER A 242 -8.73 -12.52 -12.71
CA SER A 242 -9.90 -11.62 -12.70
C SER A 242 -9.97 -10.69 -11.47
N SER A 243 -9.14 -10.89 -10.44
CA SER A 243 -9.16 -10.06 -9.22
C SER A 243 -7.77 -9.58 -8.83
N ARG A 244 -7.65 -8.26 -8.63
CA ARG A 244 -6.48 -7.68 -7.97
C ARG A 244 -6.39 -8.13 -6.52
N GLY A 245 -5.18 -8.11 -5.97
CA GLY A 245 -4.91 -8.49 -4.58
C GLY A 245 -5.48 -7.47 -3.61
N ALA A 246 -5.34 -6.19 -3.93
CA ALA A 246 -6.03 -5.08 -3.31
C ALA A 246 -6.84 -4.36 -4.40
N ASP A 247 -8.12 -4.10 -4.14
CA ASP A 247 -9.00 -3.36 -5.06
C ASP A 247 -8.79 -1.84 -4.92
N CYS A 248 -8.37 -1.40 -3.73
CA CYS A 248 -8.08 0.00 -3.43
C CYS A 248 -7.01 0.10 -2.35
N VAL A 249 -6.07 1.03 -2.48
CA VAL A 249 -5.14 1.39 -1.41
C VAL A 249 -5.42 2.82 -0.98
N LEU A 250 -5.69 3.01 0.32
CA LEU A 250 -5.89 4.31 0.96
C LEU A 250 -4.64 4.69 1.75
N THR A 251 -4.19 5.92 1.57
CA THR A 251 -3.10 6.49 2.36
C THR A 251 -3.61 6.85 3.75
N SER A 252 -2.72 6.85 4.74
CA SER A 252 -3.08 7.21 6.12
C SER A 252 -3.37 8.71 6.26
N GLY A 253 -2.66 9.53 5.49
CA GLY A 253 -2.90 10.98 5.33
C GLY A 253 -3.93 11.32 4.28
#